data_AF-A0A7N2KV41-F1
#
_entry.id   AF-A0A7N2KV41-F1
#
_cell.length_a   1.000
_cell.length_b   1.000
_cell.length_c   1.000
_cell.angle_alpha   90.00
_cell.angle_beta   90.00
_cell.angle_gamma   90.00
#
_symmetry.space_group_name_H-M   'P 1'
#
loop_
_entity.id
_entity.type
_entity.pdbx_description
1 polymer ?
#
loop_
_entity_poly.entity_id
_entity_poly.type
_entity_poly.pdbx_seq_one_letter_code
_entity_poly.pdbx_strand_id
1 'polypeptide(L)'
;MPSTQPWRLTGLYGYSEEQLKPETWRLMRHLYNRSTLPWLCVGDYNEILVSKEKNGRHPRPLPPMLAFRNTLLACRLIDLGHHGYEYTWRNGREGEDFVEERLDRVRASLG
;
A
#
# COMPACT_ATOMS: atom_id res chain seq x y z
N MET A 1 1.00 6.62 -35.12
CA MET A 1 0.35 6.33 -33.82
C MET A 1 1.41 6.49 -32.74
N PRO A 2 1.16 7.19 -31.63
CA PRO A 2 2.12 7.15 -30.53
C PRO A 2 2.25 5.70 -30.09
N SER A 3 3.47 5.19 -29.99
CA SER A 3 3.72 3.85 -29.47
C SER A 3 3.23 3.81 -28.03
N THR A 4 2.08 3.18 -27.78
CA THR A 4 1.62 2.92 -26.42
C THR A 4 2.54 1.86 -25.85
N GLN A 5 3.49 2.27 -25.00
CA GLN A 5 4.34 1.34 -24.29
C GLN A 5 3.44 0.45 -23.42
N PRO A 6 3.53 -0.89 -23.53
CA PRO A 6 2.70 -1.78 -22.74
C PRO A 6 3.04 -1.63 -21.26
N TRP A 7 2.01 -1.67 -20.42
CA TRP A 7 2.10 -1.62 -18.97
C TRP A 7 1.14 -2.66 -18.38
N ARG A 8 1.32 -2.99 -17.09
CA ARG A 8 0.47 -3.96 -16.40
C ARG A 8 -0.18 -3.37 -15.16
N LEU A 9 -1.44 -3.76 -14.94
CA LEU A 9 -2.19 -3.47 -13.72
C LEU A 9 -2.21 -4.68 -12.78
N THR A 10 -2.13 -4.45 -11.48
CA THR A 10 -2.41 -5.47 -10.47
C THR A 10 -3.30 -4.88 -9.38
N GLY A 11 -4.45 -5.51 -9.15
CA GLY A 11 -5.27 -5.28 -7.96
C GLY A 11 -4.65 -6.00 -6.77
N LEU A 12 -4.47 -5.31 -5.65
CA LEU A 12 -3.93 -5.86 -4.40
C LEU A 12 -4.99 -5.82 -3.31
N TYR A 13 -5.08 -6.93 -2.57
CA TYR A 13 -5.77 -7.02 -1.29
C TYR A 13 -4.82 -7.74 -0.33
N GLY A 14 -4.09 -6.97 0.47
CA GLY A 14 -3.09 -7.47 1.41
C GLY A 14 -3.74 -8.13 2.63
N TYR A 15 -2.99 -8.98 3.33
CA TYR A 15 -3.47 -9.56 4.58
C TYR A 15 -3.67 -8.50 5.67
N SER A 16 -4.82 -8.56 6.34
CA SER A 16 -5.12 -7.72 7.50
C SER A 16 -4.37 -8.20 8.74
N GLU A 17 -4.11 -9.51 8.85
CA GLU A 17 -3.41 -10.09 9.98
C GLU A 17 -1.89 -9.82 9.93
N GLU A 18 -1.35 -9.30 11.03
CA GLU A 18 0.06 -8.92 11.18
C GLU A 18 1.03 -10.02 10.73
N GLN A 19 0.79 -11.25 11.21
CA GLN A 19 1.67 -12.39 10.97
C GLN A 19 1.68 -12.84 9.50
N LEU A 20 0.68 -12.46 8.70
CA LEU A 20 0.57 -12.79 7.29
C LEU A 20 1.01 -11.65 6.35
N LYS A 21 1.24 -10.43 6.88
CA LYS A 21 1.78 -9.32 6.10
C LYS A 21 3.08 -9.66 5.34
N PRO A 22 4.05 -10.41 5.91
CA PRO A 22 5.24 -10.83 5.19
C PRO A 22 4.94 -11.58 3.88
N GLU A 23 3.84 -12.33 3.81
CA GLU A 23 3.43 -13.06 2.61
C GLU A 23 2.94 -12.11 1.50
N THR A 24 2.20 -11.06 1.87
CA THR A 24 1.82 -9.99 0.94
C THR A 24 3.08 -9.36 0.33
N TRP A 25 4.06 -9.03 1.16
CA TRP A 25 5.31 -8.41 0.72
C TRP A 25 6.16 -9.33 -0.17
N ARG A 26 6.21 -10.62 0.16
CA ARG A 26 6.89 -11.65 -0.64
C ARG A 26 6.24 -11.79 -2.01
N LEU A 27 4.91 -11.85 -2.07
CA LEU A 27 4.15 -11.93 -3.32
C LEU A 27 4.40 -10.69 -4.20
N MET A 28 4.39 -9.50 -3.63
CA MET A 28 4.67 -8.27 -4.39
C MET A 28 6.05 -8.31 -5.05
N ARG A 29 7.10 -8.67 -4.30
CA ARG A 29 8.46 -8.80 -4.85
C ARG A 29 8.54 -9.88 -5.92
N HIS A 30 7.84 -10.99 -5.72
CA HIS A 30 7.76 -12.05 -6.72
C HIS A 30 7.12 -11.55 -8.02
N LEU A 31 5.97 -10.88 -7.94
CA LEU A 31 5.28 -10.30 -9.10
C LEU A 31 6.11 -9.22 -9.79
N TYR A 32 6.86 -8.41 -9.04
CA TYR A 32 7.80 -7.43 -9.60
C TYR A 32 8.87 -8.12 -10.47
N ASN A 33 9.51 -9.17 -9.96
CA ASN A 33 10.60 -9.86 -10.66
C ASN A 33 10.16 -10.69 -11.87
N ARG A 34 8.85 -10.92 -12.08
CA ARG A 34 8.33 -11.71 -13.21
C ARG A 34 8.11 -10.90 -14.49
N SER A 35 8.19 -9.57 -14.45
CA SER A 35 7.87 -8.73 -15.60
C SER A 35 8.68 -7.45 -15.58
N THR A 36 9.18 -7.06 -16.75
CA THR A 36 9.87 -5.79 -16.98
C THR A 36 8.91 -4.67 -17.41
N LEU A 37 7.61 -4.96 -17.55
CA LEU A 37 6.63 -3.95 -17.91
C LEU A 37 6.43 -2.95 -16.76
N PRO A 38 6.27 -1.64 -17.06
CA PRO A 38 5.80 -0.67 -16.08
C PRO A 38 4.59 -1.20 -15.33
N TRP A 39 4.64 -1.12 -14.00
CA TRP A 39 3.70 -1.77 -13.11
C TRP A 39 2.87 -0.75 -12.35
N LEU A 40 1.56 -0.82 -12.52
CA LEU A 40 0.58 -0.09 -11.73
C LEU A 40 -0.07 -1.05 -10.72
N CYS A 41 0.09 -0.77 -9.43
CA CYS A 41 -0.55 -1.47 -8.33
C CYS A 41 -1.66 -0.60 -7.74
N VAL A 42 -2.84 -1.19 -7.56
CA VAL A 42 -3.99 -0.49 -6.97
C VAL A 42 -4.64 -1.38 -5.94
N GLY A 43 -5.02 -0.82 -4.80
CA GLY A 43 -5.92 -1.49 -3.85
C GLY A 43 -5.48 -1.34 -2.41
N ASP A 44 -5.99 -2.24 -1.59
CA ASP A 44 -5.83 -2.26 -0.14
C ASP A 44 -4.56 -2.99 0.25
N TYR A 45 -3.60 -2.26 0.82
CA TYR A 45 -2.34 -2.83 1.32
C TYR A 45 -2.45 -3.35 2.76
N ASN A 46 -3.55 -3.04 3.45
CA ASN A 46 -3.79 -3.28 4.86
C ASN A 46 -2.66 -2.75 5.78
N GLU A 47 -1.87 -1.78 5.33
CA GLU A 47 -0.77 -1.21 6.12
C GLU A 47 -0.56 0.27 5.80
N ILE A 48 -0.25 1.05 6.84
CA ILE A 48 0.06 2.48 6.70
C ILE A 48 1.57 2.67 6.46
N LEU A 49 1.96 3.74 5.77
CA LEU A 49 3.37 4.08 5.62
C LEU A 49 3.89 4.89 6.78
N VAL A 50 3.15 5.86 7.28
CA VAL A 50 3.59 6.79 8.33
C VAL A 50 2.51 6.96 9.38
N SER A 51 2.90 7.32 10.61
CA SER A 51 1.95 7.47 11.72
C SER A 51 0.82 8.48 11.43
N LYS A 52 1.05 9.49 10.58
CA LYS A 52 0.02 10.47 10.17
C LYS A 52 -1.17 9.81 9.45
N GLU A 53 -0.92 8.70 8.77
CA GLU A 53 -1.94 7.97 8.01
C GLU A 53 -2.84 7.09 8.88
N LYS A 54 -2.72 7.25 10.21
CA LYS A 54 -3.64 6.70 11.19
C LYS A 54 -4.11 7.83 12.11
N ASN A 55 -5.41 7.91 12.29
CA ASN A 55 -6.02 8.69 13.36
C ASN A 55 -6.69 7.74 14.34
N GLY A 56 -6.37 7.89 15.63
CA GLY A 56 -6.79 7.00 16.70
C GLY A 56 -5.85 7.05 17.90
N ARG A 57 -6.32 6.54 19.05
CA ARG A 57 -5.62 6.64 20.34
C ARG A 57 -4.22 6.03 20.36
N HIS A 58 -4.03 4.90 19.68
CA HIS A 58 -2.78 4.15 19.71
C HIS A 58 -2.02 4.25 18.39
N PRO A 59 -0.74 4.65 18.40
CA PRO A 59 0.06 4.70 17.19
C PRO A 59 0.35 3.28 16.67
N ARG A 60 0.54 3.15 15.36
CA ARG A 60 1.03 1.93 14.72
C ARG A 60 2.51 1.72 15.09
N PRO A 61 2.93 0.51 15.49
CA PRO A 61 4.35 0.20 15.66
C PRO A 61 5.16 0.44 14.38
N LEU A 62 6.42 0.84 14.52
CA LEU A 62 7.30 1.13 13.38
C LEU A 62 7.68 -0.08 12.51
N PRO A 63 7.94 -1.30 13.04
CA PRO A 63 8.46 -2.40 12.23
C PRO A 63 7.58 -2.82 11.03
N PRO A 64 6.24 -2.94 11.17
CA PRO A 64 5.37 -3.26 10.04
C PRO A 64 5.38 -2.19 8.96
N MET A 65 5.33 -0.90 9.37
CA MET A 65 5.44 0.23 8.44
C MET A 65 6.78 0.22 7.69
N LEU A 66 7.89 -0.10 8.37
CA LEU A 66 9.20 -0.22 7.72
C LEU A 66 9.24 -1.38 6.72
N ALA A 67 8.68 -2.54 7.06
CA ALA A 67 8.60 -3.67 6.14
C ALA A 67 7.80 -3.32 4.88
N PHE A 68 6.72 -2.57 5.03
CA PHE A 68 5.94 -2.08 3.89
C PHE A 68 6.74 -1.08 3.03
N ARG A 69 7.34 -0.05 3.64
CA ARG A 69 8.22 0.93 2.95
C ARG A 69 9.35 0.24 2.17
N ASN A 70 10.04 -0.70 2.81
CA ASN A 70 11.14 -1.45 2.19
C ASN A 70 10.66 -2.29 1.01
N THR A 71 9.44 -2.81 1.07
CA THR A 71 8.85 -3.58 -0.04
C THR A 71 8.51 -2.69 -1.23
N LEU A 72 7.93 -1.51 -1.00
CA LEU A 72 7.70 -0.53 -2.06
C LEU A 72 9.00 -0.08 -2.71
N LEU A 73 10.03 0.21 -1.90
CA LEU A 73 11.35 0.59 -2.38
C LEU A 73 11.99 -0.53 -3.24
N ALA A 74 11.95 -1.77 -2.76
CA ALA A 74 12.48 -2.92 -3.49
C ALA A 74 11.76 -3.15 -4.85
N CYS A 75 10.46 -2.84 -4.91
CA CYS A 75 9.66 -2.92 -6.13
C CYS A 75 9.70 -1.61 -6.96
N ARG A 76 10.49 -0.62 -6.56
CA ARG A 76 10.58 0.72 -7.19
C ARG A 76 9.22 1.40 -7.36
N LEU A 77 8.30 1.16 -6.44
CA LEU A 77 6.94 1.65 -6.48
C LEU A 77 6.83 3.02 -5.81
N ILE A 78 6.50 4.06 -6.58
CA ILE A 78 6.25 5.41 -6.09
C ILE A 78 4.77 5.63 -5.78
N ASP A 79 4.46 6.59 -4.91
CA ASP A 79 3.08 7.05 -4.67
C ASP A 79 2.61 7.89 -5.84
N LEU A 80 1.42 7.62 -6.39
CA LEU A 80 0.79 8.53 -7.35
C LEU A 80 -0.01 9.65 -6.66
N GLY A 81 -0.07 9.64 -5.32
CA GLY A 81 -0.78 10.63 -4.54
C GLY A 81 -2.26 10.29 -4.37
N HIS A 82 -2.98 11.22 -3.76
CA HIS A 82 -4.43 11.18 -3.59
C HIS A 82 -4.95 12.62 -3.51
N HIS A 83 -6.26 12.78 -3.73
CA HIS A 83 -6.95 14.05 -3.57
C HIS A 83 -8.19 13.85 -2.69
N GLY A 84 -8.47 14.82 -1.81
CA GLY A 84 -9.59 14.77 -0.89
C GLY A 84 -9.22 14.17 0.48
N TYR A 85 -10.16 13.44 1.07
CA TYR A 85 -9.98 12.82 2.39
C TYR A 85 -8.88 11.75 2.36
N GLU A 86 -7.96 11.78 3.32
CA GLU A 86 -6.76 10.93 3.26
C GLU A 86 -7.00 9.49 3.75
N TYR A 87 -7.99 9.26 4.63
CA TYR A 87 -8.28 7.94 5.18
C TYR A 87 -9.26 7.16 4.29
N THR A 88 -9.04 5.86 4.16
CA THR A 88 -9.84 4.98 3.27
C THR A 88 -10.55 3.87 4.04
N TRP A 89 -10.19 3.67 5.30
CA TRP A 89 -10.84 2.73 6.19
C TRP A 89 -11.15 3.38 7.54
N ARG A 90 -12.25 2.95 8.16
CA ARG A 90 -12.65 3.31 9.52
C ARG A 90 -13.21 2.10 10.25
N ASN A 91 -12.99 2.03 11.55
CA ASN A 91 -13.42 0.89 12.36
C ASN A 91 -14.92 0.91 12.75
N GLY A 92 -15.65 1.98 12.42
CA GLY A 92 -17.08 2.12 12.70
C GLY A 92 -17.43 2.39 14.17
N ARG A 93 -16.45 2.69 15.02
CA ARG A 93 -16.66 3.06 16.43
C ARG A 93 -16.67 4.59 16.60
N GLU A 94 -17.07 5.06 17.77
CA GLU A 94 -17.14 6.49 18.09
C GLU A 94 -16.29 6.82 19.33
N GLY A 95 -16.09 8.11 19.60
CA GLY A 95 -15.38 8.59 20.78
C GLY A 95 -13.90 8.19 20.80
N GLU A 96 -13.40 7.78 21.96
CA GLU A 96 -11.98 7.41 22.14
C GLU A 96 -11.57 6.15 21.36
N ASP A 97 -12.54 5.32 20.98
CA ASP A 97 -12.32 4.10 20.22
C ASP A 97 -12.35 4.33 18.71
N PHE A 98 -12.66 5.56 18.24
CA PHE A 98 -12.66 5.88 16.82
C PHE A 98 -11.25 5.71 16.24
N VAL A 99 -11.17 4.97 15.13
CA VAL A 99 -9.95 4.76 14.37
C VAL A 99 -10.24 4.82 12.88
N GLU A 100 -9.37 5.52 12.16
CA GLU A 100 -9.32 5.53 10.71
C GLU A 100 -7.88 5.46 10.19
N GLU A 101 -7.73 4.85 9.02
CA GLU A 101 -6.42 4.55 8.42
C GLU A 101 -6.47 4.72 6.89
N ARG A 102 -5.33 5.10 6.31
CA ARG A 102 -5.13 5.11 4.86
C ARG A 102 -4.52 3.79 4.39
N LEU A 103 -5.38 2.87 3.95
CA LEU A 103 -4.98 1.52 3.55
C LEU A 103 -4.94 1.35 2.02
N ASP A 104 -5.82 2.04 1.30
CA ASP A 104 -5.93 1.96 -0.16
C ASP A 104 -5.02 2.96 -0.87
N ARG A 105 -4.30 2.48 -1.90
CA ARG A 105 -3.31 3.29 -2.63
C ARG A 105 -3.20 2.90 -4.09
N VAL A 106 -2.71 3.87 -4.88
CA VAL A 106 -2.22 3.65 -6.23
C VAL A 106 -0.71 3.86 -6.25
N ARG A 107 0.04 2.87 -6.75
CA ARG A 107 1.50 2.88 -6.84
C ARG A 107 1.95 2.53 -8.24
N ALA A 108 2.98 3.19 -8.73
CA ALA A 108 3.55 2.89 -10.05
C ALA A 108 5.06 2.68 -9.99
N SER A 109 5.61 1.79 -10.83
CA SER A 109 7.04 1.72 -11.06
C SER A 109 7.48 2.81 -12.04
N LEU A 110 8.65 3.41 -11.81
CA LEU A 110 9.30 4.23 -12.84
C LEU A 110 9.76 3.33 -13.99
N GLY A 111 9.44 3.72 -15.23
CA GLY A 111 9.81 3.01 -16.46
C GLY A 111 11.28 3.16 -16.84
#